data_AF-A0A8J8AC97-F1
#
_entry.id   AF-A0A8J8AC97-F1
#
_cell.length_a   1.000
_cell.length_b   1.000
_cell.length_c   1.000
_cell.angle_alpha   90.00
_cell.angle_beta   90.00
_cell.angle_gamma   90.00
#
_symmetry.space_group_name_H-M   'P 1'
#
loop_
_entity.id
_entity.type
_entity.pdbx_description
1 polymer ?
#
loop_
_entity_poly.entity_id
_entity_poly.type
_entity_poly.pdbx_seq_one_letter_code
_entity_poly.pdbx_strand_id
1 'polypeptide(L)'
;MRKILELALQSGFLIAFWVAMWLFIPDTRKNLNAVNLIAAFSLLVPFLLSARYFMGKALEGYGYSRGDVKRLPEILEKTWGRSYLPREVQEIIGRHIMFWGFFATAIIMAGNLVEGVIGTASVFAVILSFFVLLVSMVIWAIILPLSIHGTLSGEKPHEGLLMGLAVKYNLIFTVILIAVRLMTLHFNPPNPGEPLEKFLSFGRNTRLFESLLELSAINVLFGIAGFYGPRRIGKLAVPVLLAIVVAQLWVMWRLLVGIL
;
A
#
# COMPACT_ATOMS: atom_id res chain seq x y z
N MET A 1 16.25 -6.13 31.36
CA MET A 1 16.99 -7.17 30.57
C MET A 1 16.12 -8.30 29.99
N ARG A 2 15.27 -9.01 30.77
CA ARG A 2 14.44 -10.14 30.30
C ARG A 2 13.51 -9.83 29.11
N LYS A 3 12.92 -8.63 29.06
CA LYS A 3 11.95 -8.23 28.02
C LYS A 3 12.58 -7.81 26.69
N ILE A 4 13.83 -7.35 26.72
CA ILE A 4 14.61 -7.08 25.50
C ILE A 4 15.01 -8.41 24.86
N LEU A 5 15.33 -9.42 25.68
CA LEU A 5 15.57 -10.78 25.21
C LEU A 5 14.31 -11.35 24.55
N GLU A 6 13.12 -11.12 25.10
CA GLU A 6 11.85 -11.51 24.46
C GLU A 6 11.65 -10.84 23.10
N LEU A 7 11.98 -9.54 22.96
CA LEU A 7 11.91 -8.80 21.70
C LEU A 7 12.89 -9.33 20.64
N ALA A 8 14.11 -9.63 21.06
CA ALA A 8 15.13 -10.25 20.22
C ALA A 8 14.72 -11.68 19.82
N LEU A 9 14.13 -12.43 20.75
CA LEU A 9 13.64 -13.80 20.51
C LEU A 9 12.46 -13.80 19.54
N GLN A 10 11.51 -12.88 19.68
CA GLN A 10 10.39 -12.71 18.74
C GLN A 10 10.88 -12.34 17.34
N SER A 11 11.83 -11.40 17.26
CA SER A 11 12.44 -10.99 15.99
C SER A 11 13.20 -12.15 15.35
N GLY A 12 13.98 -12.89 16.14
CA GLY A 12 14.70 -14.08 15.71
C GLY A 12 13.77 -15.21 15.27
N PHE A 13 12.65 -15.40 15.95
CA PHE A 13 11.62 -16.35 15.57
C PHE A 13 10.98 -15.99 14.22
N LEU A 14 10.67 -14.71 13.99
CA LEU A 14 10.14 -14.26 12.70
C LEU A 14 11.15 -14.49 11.56
N ILE A 15 12.43 -14.21 11.80
CA ILE A 15 13.50 -14.48 10.82
C ILE A 15 13.62 -15.99 10.56
N ALA A 16 13.66 -16.81 11.61
CA ALA A 16 13.72 -18.27 11.50
C ALA A 16 12.50 -18.85 10.78
N PHE A 17 11.30 -18.30 11.04
CA PHE A 17 10.08 -18.66 10.35
C PHE A 17 10.18 -18.42 8.84
N TRP A 18 10.69 -17.25 8.43
CA TRP A 18 10.91 -16.96 7.01
C TRP A 18 11.93 -17.90 6.36
N VAL A 19 13.06 -18.15 7.05
CA VAL A 19 14.08 -19.09 6.56
C VAL A 19 13.50 -20.50 6.43
N ALA A 20 12.70 -20.95 7.41
CA ALA A 20 12.02 -22.23 7.34
C ALA A 20 11.05 -22.28 6.15
N MET A 21 10.23 -21.24 5.94
CA MET A 21 9.34 -21.16 4.78
C MET A 21 10.07 -21.35 3.45
N TRP A 22 11.26 -20.76 3.29
CA TRP A 22 12.04 -20.90 2.07
C TRP A 22 12.47 -22.34 1.77
N LEU A 23 12.57 -23.20 2.79
CA LEU A 23 12.89 -24.61 2.63
C LEU A 23 11.67 -25.44 2.17
N PHE A 24 10.46 -24.99 2.49
CA PHE A 24 9.22 -25.68 2.16
C PHE A 24 8.62 -25.26 0.81
N ILE A 25 8.89 -24.04 0.34
CA ILE A 25 8.36 -23.53 -0.93
C ILE A 25 9.27 -24.01 -2.08
N PRO A 26 8.75 -24.79 -3.06
CA PRO A 26 9.57 -25.40 -4.12
C PRO A 26 10.39 -24.40 -4.94
N ASP A 27 9.79 -23.27 -5.35
CA ASP A 27 10.46 -22.25 -6.16
C ASP A 27 11.59 -21.57 -5.38
N THR A 28 11.37 -21.32 -4.09
CA THR A 28 12.36 -20.73 -3.20
C THR A 28 13.51 -21.69 -2.97
N ARG A 29 13.22 -22.98 -2.76
CA ARG A 29 14.22 -24.04 -2.59
C ARG A 29 15.10 -24.23 -3.82
N LYS A 30 14.52 -24.16 -5.02
CA LYS A 30 15.24 -24.30 -6.30
C LYS A 30 16.29 -23.20 -6.50
N ASN A 31 15.98 -21.99 -6.04
CA ASN A 31 16.82 -20.81 -6.22
C ASN A 31 17.61 -20.44 -4.95
N LEU A 32 17.58 -21.29 -3.92
CA LEU A 32 18.28 -21.07 -2.66
C LEU A 32 19.76 -21.37 -2.82
N ASN A 33 20.56 -20.33 -3.07
CA ASN A 33 22.00 -20.39 -3.14
C ASN A 33 22.63 -19.31 -2.24
N ALA A 34 23.94 -19.40 -2.02
CA ALA A 34 24.66 -18.46 -1.15
C ALA A 34 24.51 -17.00 -1.59
N VAL A 35 24.49 -16.73 -2.90
CA VAL A 35 24.36 -15.39 -3.46
C VAL A 35 22.99 -14.78 -3.14
N ASN A 36 21.91 -15.52 -3.37
CA ASN A 36 20.54 -15.09 -3.09
C ASN A 36 20.28 -14.95 -1.59
N LEU A 37 20.91 -15.80 -0.77
CA LEU A 37 20.84 -15.70 0.68
C LEU A 37 21.56 -14.44 1.17
N ILE A 38 22.77 -14.15 0.66
CA ILE A 38 23.51 -12.92 0.96
C ILE A 38 22.68 -11.70 0.53
N ALA A 39 22.08 -11.71 -0.66
CA ALA A 39 21.23 -10.63 -1.14
C ALA A 39 19.99 -10.41 -0.24
N ALA A 40 19.30 -11.49 0.13
CA ALA A 40 18.16 -11.46 1.03
C ALA A 40 18.52 -10.90 2.42
N PHE A 41 19.64 -11.32 3.01
CA PHE A 41 20.09 -10.79 4.30
C PHE A 41 20.64 -9.36 4.19
N SER A 42 21.24 -8.99 3.07
CA SER A 42 21.69 -7.61 2.83
C SER A 42 20.52 -6.62 2.83
N LEU A 43 19.35 -7.02 2.34
CA LEU A 43 18.13 -6.23 2.45
C LEU A 43 17.67 -5.99 3.89
N LEU A 44 18.05 -6.84 4.84
CA LEU A 44 17.65 -6.64 6.23
C LEU A 44 18.20 -5.30 6.76
N VAL A 45 19.37 -4.86 6.28
CA VAL A 45 20.01 -3.60 6.69
C VAL A 45 19.11 -2.38 6.44
N PRO A 46 18.66 -2.07 5.21
CA PRO A 46 17.76 -0.94 4.99
C PRO A 46 16.43 -1.06 5.75
N PHE A 47 15.86 -2.27 5.91
CA PHE A 47 14.64 -2.45 6.71
C PHE A 47 14.86 -2.16 8.19
N LEU A 48 15.99 -2.56 8.77
CA LEU A 48 16.35 -2.25 10.15
C LEU A 48 16.65 -0.76 10.35
N LEU A 49 17.30 -0.10 9.38
CA LEU A 49 17.51 1.35 9.40
C LEU A 49 16.17 2.10 9.33
N SER A 50 15.24 1.66 8.48
CA SER A 50 13.88 2.19 8.43
C SER A 50 13.15 1.98 9.75
N ALA A 51 13.19 0.76 10.31
CA ALA A 51 12.58 0.46 11.60
C ALA A 51 13.11 1.41 12.69
N ARG A 52 14.44 1.63 12.71
CA ARG A 52 15.09 2.58 13.64
C ARG A 52 14.56 3.99 13.49
N TYR A 53 14.38 4.47 12.26
CA TYR A 53 13.81 5.78 11.98
C TYR A 53 12.37 5.89 12.50
N PHE A 54 11.51 4.90 12.21
CA PHE A 54 10.13 4.89 12.68
C PHE A 54 10.00 4.76 14.19
N MET A 55 10.86 3.98 14.84
CA MET A 55 10.94 3.93 16.31
C MET A 55 11.31 5.30 16.89
N GLY A 56 12.25 6.03 16.27
CA GLY A 56 12.58 7.39 16.70
C GLY A 56 11.42 8.36 16.56
N LYS A 57 10.63 8.22 15.50
CA LYS A 57 9.40 9.00 15.32
C LYS A 57 8.32 8.64 16.34
N ALA A 58 8.17 7.35 16.68
CA ALA A 58 7.27 6.92 17.73
C ALA A 58 7.70 7.52 19.07
N LEU A 59 8.98 7.46 19.42
CA LEU A 59 9.54 8.07 20.64
C LEU A 59 9.23 9.57 20.76
N GLU A 60 9.35 10.34 19.69
CA GLU A 60 8.92 11.75 19.65
C GLU A 60 7.43 11.92 20.01
N GLY A 61 6.57 11.02 19.55
CA GLY A 61 5.16 11.00 19.89
C GLY A 61 4.88 10.82 21.39
N TYR A 62 5.82 10.26 22.15
CA TYR A 62 5.73 10.08 23.61
C TYR A 62 6.63 11.04 24.40
N GLY A 63 7.14 12.11 23.76
CA GLY A 63 7.93 13.15 24.43
C GLY A 63 9.42 12.86 24.58
N TYR A 64 9.94 11.82 23.93
CA TYR A 64 11.38 11.52 23.87
C TYR A 64 12.04 12.14 22.62
N SER A 65 13.36 12.26 22.60
CA SER A 65 14.07 12.67 21.39
C SER A 65 14.19 11.51 20.40
N ARG A 66 14.17 11.79 19.09
CA ARG A 66 14.53 10.81 18.03
C ARG A 66 15.87 10.11 18.29
N GLY A 67 16.83 10.79 18.92
CA GLY A 67 18.14 10.24 19.24
C GLY A 67 18.10 9.16 20.33
N ASP A 68 17.03 9.13 21.13
CA ASP A 68 16.89 8.22 22.26
C ASP A 68 16.62 6.77 21.85
N VAL A 69 16.51 6.49 20.54
CA VAL A 69 16.49 5.12 20.01
C VAL A 69 17.74 4.33 20.45
N LYS A 70 18.89 4.99 20.70
CA LYS A 70 20.07 4.30 21.26
C LYS A 70 19.84 3.78 22.68
N ARG A 71 18.95 4.44 23.43
CA ARG A 71 18.55 4.13 24.81
C ARG A 71 17.19 3.42 24.88
N LEU A 72 16.68 2.98 23.73
CA LEU A 72 15.41 2.25 23.62
C LEU A 72 15.32 1.07 24.60
N PRO A 73 16.39 0.27 24.83
CA PRO A 73 16.40 -0.74 25.91
C PRO A 73 15.98 -0.22 27.28
N GLU A 74 16.57 0.90 27.73
CA GLU A 74 16.32 1.51 29.03
C GLU A 74 14.91 2.11 29.11
N ILE A 75 14.45 2.74 28.02
CA ILE A 75 13.13 3.37 27.95
C ILE A 75 12.05 2.31 28.00
N LEU A 76 12.17 1.25 27.19
CA LEU A 76 11.23 0.16 27.14
C LEU A 76 11.11 -0.54 28.49
N GLU A 77 12.22 -0.76 29.20
CA GLU A 77 12.19 -1.39 30.53
C GLU A 77 11.44 -0.53 31.56
N LYS A 78 11.58 0.80 31.49
CA LYS A 78 10.88 1.74 32.38
C LYS A 78 9.40 1.91 32.05
N THR A 79 9.03 1.81 30.78
CA THR A 79 7.66 2.06 30.33
C THR A 79 6.84 0.79 30.10
N TRP A 80 7.42 -0.40 30.28
CA TRP A 80 6.77 -1.68 30.01
C TRP A 80 5.50 -1.88 30.84
N GLY A 81 4.35 -1.99 30.17
CA GLY A 81 3.03 -2.16 30.82
C GLY A 81 2.44 -0.87 31.41
N ARG A 82 3.15 0.25 31.32
CA ARG A 82 2.67 1.58 31.75
C ARG A 82 2.29 2.49 30.58
N SER A 83 2.83 2.22 29.39
CA SER A 83 2.49 2.96 28.17
C SER A 83 2.31 2.03 26.97
N TYR A 84 1.73 2.58 25.89
CA TYR A 84 1.61 1.91 24.60
C TYR A 84 2.92 1.88 23.80
N LEU A 85 3.91 2.69 24.17
CA LEU A 85 5.19 2.81 23.46
C LEU A 85 5.89 1.45 23.23
N PRO A 86 6.02 0.54 24.22
CA PRO A 86 6.63 -0.76 23.98
C PRO A 86 5.92 -1.62 22.95
N ARG A 87 4.57 -1.58 22.95
CA ARG A 87 3.77 -2.29 21.96
C ARG A 87 3.94 -1.67 20.58
N GLU A 88 3.94 -0.35 20.47
CA GLU A 88 4.14 0.35 19.20
C GLU A 88 5.54 0.07 18.61
N VAL A 89 6.57 0.06 19.45
CA VAL A 89 7.93 -0.32 19.07
C VAL A 89 7.99 -1.78 18.59
N GLN A 90 7.33 -2.71 19.29
CA GLN A 90 7.21 -4.10 18.85
C GLN A 90 6.51 -4.24 17.50
N GLU A 91 5.39 -3.52 17.31
CA GLU A 91 4.64 -3.52 16.07
C GLU A 91 5.47 -2.94 14.91
N ILE A 92 6.26 -1.89 15.15
CA ILE A 92 7.18 -1.32 14.17
C ILE A 92 8.24 -2.35 13.75
N ILE A 93 8.92 -2.99 14.72
CA ILE A 93 9.95 -4.00 14.44
C ILE A 93 9.34 -5.19 13.69
N GLY A 94 8.25 -5.75 14.20
CA GLY A 94 7.57 -6.89 13.60
C GLY A 94 7.13 -6.60 12.16
N ARG A 95 6.57 -5.41 11.91
CA ARG A 95 6.15 -5.00 10.56
C ARG A 95 7.32 -4.88 9.60
N HIS A 96 8.45 -4.33 10.03
CA HIS A 96 9.63 -4.22 9.17
C HIS A 96 10.29 -5.58 8.89
N ILE A 97 10.33 -6.50 9.86
CA ILE A 97 10.81 -7.87 9.64
C ILE A 97 9.86 -8.64 8.71
N MET A 98 8.55 -8.46 8.85
CA MET A 98 7.57 -9.05 7.92
C MET A 98 7.79 -8.52 6.51
N PHE A 99 7.90 -7.21 6.31
CA PHE A 99 8.19 -6.64 5.00
C PHE A 99 9.51 -7.15 4.44
N TRP A 100 10.58 -7.15 5.24
CA TRP A 100 11.85 -7.75 4.83
C TRP A 100 11.66 -9.20 4.34
N GLY A 101 10.95 -10.03 5.11
CA GLY A 101 10.72 -11.43 4.76
C GLY A 101 9.96 -11.61 3.45
N PHE A 102 8.96 -10.77 3.17
CA PHE A 102 8.27 -10.75 1.88
C PHE A 102 9.22 -10.40 0.72
N PHE A 103 9.98 -9.31 0.85
CA PHE A 103 10.94 -8.88 -0.19
C PHE A 103 12.07 -9.90 -0.39
N ALA A 104 12.58 -10.48 0.69
CA ALA A 104 13.61 -11.52 0.68
C ALA A 104 13.10 -12.79 -0.01
N THR A 105 11.87 -13.24 0.31
CA THR A 105 11.24 -14.38 -0.35
C THR A 105 11.11 -14.16 -1.84
N ALA A 106 10.65 -12.97 -2.26
CA ALA A 106 10.48 -12.65 -3.67
C ALA A 106 11.82 -12.63 -4.44
N ILE A 107 12.90 -12.15 -3.83
CA ILE A 107 14.24 -12.21 -4.42
C ILE A 107 14.74 -13.64 -4.56
N ILE A 108 14.56 -14.46 -3.52
CA ILE A 108 14.98 -15.85 -3.60
C ILE A 108 14.16 -16.58 -4.65
N MET A 109 12.83 -16.38 -4.72
CA MET A 109 11.99 -16.99 -5.76
C MET A 109 12.37 -16.52 -7.17
N ALA A 110 12.74 -15.25 -7.36
CA ALA A 110 13.18 -14.74 -8.65
C ALA A 110 14.56 -15.25 -9.07
N GLY A 111 15.41 -15.66 -8.12
CA GLY A 111 16.76 -16.18 -8.40
C GLY A 111 17.80 -15.09 -8.74
N ASN A 112 17.38 -13.83 -8.94
CA ASN A 112 18.21 -12.65 -9.19
C ASN A 112 17.67 -11.46 -8.39
N LEU A 113 18.56 -10.71 -7.72
CA LEU A 113 18.23 -9.52 -6.92
C LEU A 113 17.45 -8.47 -7.72
N VAL A 114 17.89 -8.17 -8.94
CA VAL A 114 17.28 -7.10 -9.77
C VAL A 114 15.86 -7.50 -10.15
N GLU A 115 15.67 -8.72 -10.63
CA GLU A 115 14.34 -9.24 -10.99
C GLU A 115 13.43 -9.40 -9.78
N GLY A 116 13.97 -9.79 -8.63
CA GLY A 116 13.22 -9.91 -7.38
C GLY A 116 12.71 -8.57 -6.87
N VAL A 117 13.58 -7.55 -6.84
CA VAL A 117 13.21 -6.19 -6.42
C VAL A 117 12.20 -5.58 -7.40
N ILE A 118 12.49 -5.64 -8.69
CA ILE A 118 11.59 -5.12 -9.73
C ILE A 118 10.26 -5.86 -9.68
N GLY A 119 10.27 -7.20 -9.66
CA GLY A 119 9.06 -8.02 -9.60
C GLY A 119 8.20 -7.74 -8.36
N THR A 120 8.83 -7.57 -7.20
CA THR A 120 8.12 -7.21 -5.96
C THR A 120 7.51 -5.82 -6.06
N ALA A 121 8.30 -4.82 -6.45
CA ALA A 121 7.83 -3.45 -6.63
C ALA A 121 6.70 -3.37 -7.67
N SER A 122 6.80 -4.14 -8.74
CA SER A 122 5.80 -4.32 -9.78
C SER A 122 4.48 -4.89 -9.23
N VAL A 123 4.53 -5.93 -8.40
CA VAL A 123 3.33 -6.49 -7.74
C VAL A 123 2.66 -5.44 -6.86
N PHE A 124 3.44 -4.73 -6.02
CA PHE A 124 2.88 -3.65 -5.20
C PHE A 124 2.29 -2.53 -6.06
N ALA A 125 2.95 -2.15 -7.16
CA ALA A 125 2.46 -1.11 -8.05
C ALA A 125 1.14 -1.50 -8.73
N VAL A 126 0.99 -2.76 -9.13
CA VAL A 126 -0.28 -3.31 -9.65
C VAL A 126 -1.37 -3.26 -8.58
N ILE A 127 -1.08 -3.77 -7.38
CA ILE A 127 -2.03 -3.74 -6.26
C ILE A 127 -2.47 -2.30 -5.97
N LEU A 128 -1.52 -1.37 -5.86
CA LEU A 128 -1.80 0.05 -5.60
C LEU A 128 -2.55 0.72 -6.77
N SER A 129 -2.35 0.28 -8.01
CA SER A 129 -3.12 0.76 -9.16
C SER A 129 -4.60 0.37 -9.06
N PHE A 130 -4.90 -0.80 -8.50
CA PHE A 130 -6.28 -1.24 -8.24
C PHE A 130 -6.96 -0.50 -7.09
N PHE A 131 -6.25 0.29 -6.28
CA PHE A 131 -6.88 1.10 -5.23
C PHE A 131 -7.81 2.18 -5.81
N VAL A 132 -7.69 2.51 -7.10
CA VAL A 132 -8.69 3.35 -7.79
C VAL A 132 -10.09 2.71 -7.72
N LEU A 133 -10.19 1.38 -7.91
CA LEU A 133 -11.46 0.66 -7.77
C LEU A 133 -11.96 0.71 -6.32
N LEU A 134 -11.04 0.54 -5.36
CA LEU A 134 -11.37 0.61 -3.94
C LEU A 134 -11.94 1.98 -3.57
N VAL A 135 -11.34 3.06 -4.08
CA VAL A 135 -11.88 4.42 -3.90
C VAL A 135 -13.30 4.51 -4.44
N SER A 136 -13.58 3.98 -5.64
CA SER A 136 -14.93 3.97 -6.20
C SER A 136 -15.93 3.18 -5.34
N MET A 137 -15.53 2.01 -4.84
CA MET A 137 -16.37 1.22 -3.93
C MET A 137 -16.70 1.98 -2.63
N VAL A 138 -15.71 2.65 -2.05
CA VAL A 138 -15.90 3.50 -0.86
C VAL A 138 -16.81 4.70 -1.18
N ILE A 139 -16.69 5.27 -2.38
CA ILE A 139 -17.59 6.32 -2.85
C ILE A 139 -19.04 5.79 -2.86
N TRP A 140 -19.30 4.65 -3.46
CA TRP A 140 -20.66 4.11 -3.58
C TRP A 140 -21.25 3.71 -2.23
N ALA A 141 -20.48 3.01 -1.41
CA ALA A 141 -20.98 2.41 -0.17
C ALA A 141 -21.09 3.41 0.99
N ILE A 142 -20.19 4.41 1.04
CA ILE A 142 -20.03 5.28 2.21
C ILE A 142 -20.20 6.74 1.83
N ILE A 143 -19.39 7.25 0.89
CA ILE A 143 -19.30 8.71 0.66
C ILE A 143 -20.57 9.23 0.01
N LEU A 144 -21.17 8.50 -0.93
CA LEU A 144 -22.39 8.90 -1.62
C LEU A 144 -23.58 9.01 -0.65
N PRO A 145 -23.94 7.99 0.15
CA PRO A 145 -25.02 8.13 1.15
C PRO A 145 -24.81 9.32 2.09
N LEU A 146 -23.59 9.49 2.62
CA LEU A 146 -23.25 10.60 3.51
C LEU A 146 -23.36 11.95 2.80
N SER A 147 -22.89 12.04 1.55
CA SER A 147 -22.94 13.28 0.78
C SER A 147 -24.37 13.67 0.43
N ILE A 148 -25.22 12.71 0.08
CA ILE A 148 -26.66 12.96 -0.17
C ILE A 148 -27.33 13.44 1.13
N HIS A 149 -27.12 12.71 2.23
CA HIS A 149 -27.70 13.08 3.52
C HIS A 149 -27.27 14.49 3.94
N GLY A 150 -25.96 14.77 3.95
CA GLY A 150 -25.44 16.08 4.33
C GLY A 150 -25.94 17.21 3.42
N THR A 151 -26.04 16.97 2.11
CA THR A 151 -26.57 17.95 1.16
C THR A 151 -28.04 18.27 1.41
N LEU A 152 -28.87 17.27 1.76
CA LEU A 152 -30.30 17.46 2.02
C LEU A 152 -30.56 18.10 3.38
N SER A 153 -29.77 17.71 4.39
CA SER A 153 -29.85 18.23 5.76
C SER A 153 -29.17 19.60 5.94
N GLY A 154 -28.41 20.06 4.94
CA GLY A 154 -27.66 21.32 5.00
C GLY A 154 -26.38 21.24 5.83
N GLU A 155 -25.89 20.04 6.10
CA GLU A 155 -24.63 19.82 6.82
C GLU A 155 -23.42 20.15 5.95
N LYS A 156 -22.28 20.43 6.61
CA LYS A 156 -21.04 20.74 5.89
C LYS A 156 -20.48 19.46 5.23
N PRO A 157 -19.99 19.55 3.98
CA PRO A 157 -19.36 18.42 3.30
C PRO A 157 -18.15 17.88 4.06
N HIS A 158 -18.01 16.55 4.13
CA HIS A 158 -16.85 15.90 4.75
C HIS A 158 -15.59 16.04 3.88
N GLU A 159 -14.78 17.05 4.20
CA GLU A 159 -13.54 17.36 3.48
C GLU A 159 -12.57 16.17 3.39
N GLY A 160 -12.40 15.42 4.48
CA GLY A 160 -11.48 14.28 4.52
C GLY A 160 -11.89 13.15 3.56
N LEU A 161 -13.19 12.90 3.38
CA LEU A 161 -13.68 11.86 2.48
C LEU A 161 -13.68 12.34 1.03
N LEU A 162 -14.15 13.56 0.78
CA LEU A 162 -14.29 14.10 -0.58
C LEU A 162 -12.94 14.56 -1.14
N MET A 163 -12.24 15.45 -0.46
CA MET A 163 -10.96 16.00 -0.94
C MET A 163 -9.78 15.13 -0.56
N GLY A 164 -9.81 14.49 0.62
CA GLY A 164 -8.76 13.56 1.04
C GLY A 164 -8.79 12.26 0.25
N LEU A 165 -9.89 11.49 0.36
CA LEU A 165 -9.98 10.16 -0.26
C LEU A 165 -10.28 10.22 -1.76
N ALA A 166 -11.40 10.83 -2.16
CA ALA A 166 -11.84 10.81 -3.57
C ALA A 166 -10.94 11.64 -4.51
N VAL A 167 -10.27 12.69 -4.01
CA VAL A 167 -9.33 13.49 -4.82
C VAL A 167 -7.88 13.12 -4.52
N LYS A 168 -7.34 13.46 -3.34
CA LYS A 168 -5.89 13.39 -3.08
C LYS A 168 -5.34 11.97 -3.18
N TYR A 169 -5.92 11.00 -2.46
CA TYR A 169 -5.45 9.61 -2.51
C TYR A 169 -5.68 8.98 -3.88
N ASN A 170 -6.84 9.23 -4.50
CA ASN A 170 -7.12 8.76 -5.85
C ASN A 170 -6.09 9.28 -6.89
N LEU A 171 -5.70 10.56 -6.82
CA LEU A 171 -4.65 11.12 -7.68
C LEU A 171 -3.29 10.44 -7.45
N ILE A 172 -2.92 10.14 -6.20
CA ILE A 172 -1.69 9.38 -5.90
C ILE A 172 -1.74 8.01 -6.59
N PHE A 173 -2.85 7.28 -6.47
CA PHE A 173 -3.02 5.98 -7.15
C PHE A 173 -3.01 6.11 -8.68
N THR A 174 -3.49 7.23 -9.21
CA THR A 174 -3.46 7.51 -10.65
C THR A 174 -2.06 7.75 -11.16
N VAL A 175 -1.23 8.49 -10.41
CA VAL A 175 0.18 8.68 -10.74
C VAL A 175 0.90 7.34 -10.75
N ILE A 176 0.62 6.46 -9.77
CA ILE A 176 1.16 5.10 -9.74
C ILE A 176 0.72 4.31 -10.97
N LEU A 177 -0.58 4.33 -11.32
CA LEU A 177 -1.11 3.67 -12.51
C LEU A 177 -0.42 4.15 -13.81
N ILE A 178 -0.22 5.47 -13.96
CA ILE A 178 0.49 6.05 -15.10
C ILE A 178 1.96 5.60 -15.11
N ALA A 179 2.64 5.62 -13.96
CA ALA A 179 4.01 5.14 -13.85
C ALA A 179 4.13 3.67 -14.25
N VAL A 180 3.19 2.81 -13.84
CA VAL A 180 3.12 1.42 -14.25
C VAL A 180 2.98 1.31 -15.78
N ARG A 181 2.05 2.05 -16.39
CA ARG A 181 1.90 2.06 -17.87
C ARG A 181 3.19 2.46 -18.56
N LEU A 182 3.84 3.54 -18.11
CA LEU A 182 5.09 4.01 -18.71
C LEU A 182 6.21 2.98 -18.57
N MET A 183 6.37 2.37 -17.40
CA MET A 183 7.37 1.32 -17.17
C MET A 183 7.13 0.12 -18.08
N THR A 184 5.89 -0.36 -18.17
CA THR A 184 5.58 -1.56 -18.98
C THR A 184 5.68 -1.36 -20.50
N LEU A 185 5.54 -0.12 -20.98
CA LEU A 185 5.74 0.23 -22.39
C LEU A 185 7.22 0.36 -22.77
N HIS A 186 8.08 0.82 -21.85
CA HIS A 186 9.50 1.04 -22.13
C HIS A 186 10.41 -0.09 -21.65
N PHE A 187 9.92 -0.98 -20.78
CA PHE A 187 10.66 -2.11 -20.26
C PHE A 187 10.17 -3.40 -20.92
N ASN A 188 11.05 -4.06 -21.70
CA ASN A 188 10.76 -5.32 -22.37
C ASN A 188 11.92 -6.30 -22.25
N PRO A 189 12.11 -6.94 -21.08
CA PRO A 189 13.12 -7.97 -20.92
C PRO A 189 12.79 -9.18 -21.82
N PRO A 190 13.79 -9.86 -22.39
CA PRO A 190 13.57 -10.96 -23.33
C PRO A 190 12.94 -12.20 -22.69
N ASN A 191 13.13 -12.43 -21.38
CA ASN A 191 12.53 -13.52 -20.61
C ASN A 191 12.16 -13.03 -19.19
N PRO A 192 11.05 -12.29 -19.01
CA PRO A 192 10.63 -11.88 -17.68
C PRO A 192 10.23 -13.11 -16.85
N GLY A 193 10.61 -13.14 -15.57
CA GLY A 193 10.00 -14.08 -14.63
C GLY A 193 8.49 -13.85 -14.49
N GLU A 194 7.74 -14.88 -14.07
CA GLU A 194 6.27 -14.85 -13.99
C GLU A 194 5.66 -13.60 -13.31
N PRO A 195 6.19 -13.07 -12.19
CA PRO A 195 5.63 -11.86 -11.55
C PRO A 195 5.78 -10.62 -12.44
N LEU A 196 6.91 -10.52 -13.14
CA LEU A 196 7.22 -9.43 -14.04
C LEU A 196 6.41 -9.54 -15.33
N GLU A 197 6.16 -10.75 -15.81
CA GLU A 197 5.26 -10.98 -16.94
C GLU A 197 3.83 -10.53 -16.63
N LYS A 198 3.29 -10.89 -15.45
CA LYS A 198 1.97 -10.43 -14.99
C LYS A 198 1.89 -8.91 -14.84
N PHE A 199 2.98 -8.28 -14.38
CA PHE A 199 3.08 -6.83 -14.31
C PHE A 199 3.06 -6.18 -15.70
N LEU A 200 3.87 -6.69 -16.63
CA LEU A 200 3.94 -6.22 -18.00
C LEU A 200 2.60 -6.39 -18.71
N SER A 201 1.92 -7.53 -18.53
CA SER A 201 0.61 -7.79 -19.13
C SER A 201 -0.46 -6.86 -18.56
N PHE A 202 -0.47 -6.60 -17.25
CA PHE A 202 -1.34 -5.60 -16.62
C PHE A 202 -1.11 -4.22 -17.23
N GLY A 203 0.12 -3.72 -17.23
CA GLY A 203 0.39 -2.36 -17.70
C GLY A 203 0.20 -2.20 -19.21
N ARG A 204 0.36 -3.27 -20.01
CA ARG A 204 0.10 -3.27 -21.46
C ARG A 204 -1.37 -3.43 -21.81
N ASN A 205 -2.22 -3.89 -20.90
CA ASN A 205 -3.66 -3.97 -21.12
C ASN A 205 -4.28 -2.57 -21.22
N THR A 206 -4.36 -2.07 -22.46
CA THR A 206 -4.85 -0.72 -22.77
C THR A 206 -6.28 -0.52 -22.26
N ARG A 207 -7.16 -1.51 -22.41
CA ARG A 207 -8.55 -1.43 -21.95
C ARG A 207 -8.64 -1.29 -20.43
N LEU A 208 -7.91 -2.10 -19.68
CA LEU A 208 -7.88 -2.04 -18.22
C LEU A 208 -7.31 -0.70 -17.75
N PHE A 209 -6.19 -0.27 -18.32
CA PHE A 209 -5.56 1.01 -18.02
C PHE A 209 -6.51 2.18 -18.28
N GLU A 210 -7.13 2.26 -19.45
CA GLU A 210 -8.09 3.30 -19.82
C GLU A 210 -9.30 3.30 -18.88
N SER A 211 -9.84 2.13 -18.56
CA SER A 211 -11.00 2.02 -17.65
C SER A 211 -10.65 2.50 -16.24
N LEU A 212 -9.48 2.15 -15.71
CA LEU A 212 -9.01 2.61 -14.40
C LEU A 212 -8.71 4.12 -14.41
N LEU A 213 -8.15 4.64 -15.50
CA LEU A 213 -7.87 6.06 -15.65
C LEU A 213 -9.17 6.88 -15.76
N GLU A 214 -10.14 6.40 -16.54
CA GLU A 214 -11.48 6.97 -16.66
C GLU A 214 -12.18 6.98 -15.30
N LEU A 215 -12.16 5.86 -14.60
CA LEU A 215 -12.75 5.74 -13.26
C LEU A 215 -12.09 6.69 -12.25
N SER A 216 -10.77 6.82 -12.31
CA SER A 216 -10.04 7.79 -11.50
C SER A 216 -10.49 9.23 -11.78
N ALA A 217 -10.60 9.61 -13.05
CA ALA A 217 -11.06 10.96 -13.42
C ALA A 217 -12.46 11.23 -12.86
N ILE A 218 -13.36 10.24 -12.95
CA ILE A 218 -14.72 10.35 -12.41
C ILE A 218 -14.72 10.39 -10.87
N ASN A 219 -13.83 9.65 -10.18
CA ASN A 219 -13.64 9.75 -8.72
C ASN A 219 -13.23 11.16 -8.29
N VAL A 220 -12.29 11.79 -9.00
CA VAL A 220 -11.87 13.17 -8.73
C VAL A 220 -13.03 14.14 -8.97
N LEU A 221 -13.74 13.99 -10.08
CA LEU A 221 -14.94 14.79 -10.38
C LEU A 221 -15.99 14.64 -9.28
N PHE A 222 -16.21 13.42 -8.77
CA PHE A 222 -17.10 13.17 -7.64
C PHE A 222 -16.65 13.93 -6.39
N GLY A 223 -15.37 13.86 -6.03
CA GLY A 223 -14.84 14.57 -4.85
C GLY A 223 -15.01 16.09 -4.95
N ILE A 224 -14.70 16.67 -6.12
CA ILE A 224 -14.86 18.11 -6.38
C ILE A 224 -16.34 18.50 -6.35
N ALA A 225 -17.20 17.77 -7.06
CA ALA A 225 -18.63 18.03 -7.13
C ALA A 225 -19.29 17.87 -5.75
N GLY A 226 -18.91 16.86 -4.97
CA GLY A 226 -19.47 16.61 -3.65
C GLY A 226 -19.04 17.65 -2.63
N PHE A 227 -17.86 18.24 -2.78
CA PHE A 227 -17.37 19.27 -1.87
C PHE A 227 -17.91 20.66 -2.20
N TYR A 228 -17.89 21.05 -3.48
CA TYR A 228 -18.29 22.38 -3.91
C TYR A 228 -19.76 22.49 -4.33
N GLY A 229 -20.36 21.41 -4.83
CA GLY A 229 -21.73 21.37 -5.31
C GLY A 229 -22.73 21.84 -4.26
N PRO A 230 -22.77 21.26 -3.05
CA PRO A 230 -23.71 21.67 -2.00
C PRO A 230 -23.60 23.15 -1.64
N ARG A 231 -22.40 23.75 -1.74
CA ARG A 231 -22.16 25.17 -1.45
C ARG A 231 -22.60 26.10 -2.58
N ARG A 232 -22.55 25.66 -3.83
CA ARG A 232 -22.84 26.50 -5.01
C ARG A 232 -24.26 26.32 -5.54
N ILE A 233 -24.73 25.08 -5.62
CA ILE A 233 -26.01 24.72 -6.26
C ILE A 233 -26.97 24.05 -5.27
N GLY A 234 -26.60 23.96 -3.99
CA GLY A 234 -27.46 23.43 -2.93
C GLY A 234 -27.92 22.00 -3.21
N LYS A 235 -29.23 21.77 -3.09
CA LYS A 235 -29.86 20.46 -3.27
C LYS A 235 -29.74 19.92 -4.71
N LEU A 236 -29.49 20.77 -5.70
CA LEU A 236 -29.22 20.33 -7.08
C LEU A 236 -27.88 19.59 -7.21
N ALA A 237 -27.02 19.61 -6.19
CA ALA A 237 -25.83 18.78 -6.17
C ALA A 237 -26.14 17.27 -6.09
N VAL A 238 -27.28 16.88 -5.51
CA VAL A 238 -27.67 15.47 -5.39
C VAL A 238 -27.80 14.77 -6.74
N PRO A 239 -28.61 15.27 -7.71
CA PRO A 239 -28.70 14.63 -9.02
C PRO A 239 -27.36 14.63 -9.78
N VAL A 240 -26.51 15.64 -9.57
CA VAL A 240 -25.15 15.66 -10.15
C VAL A 240 -24.30 14.52 -9.59
N LEU A 241 -24.29 14.31 -8.27
CA LEU A 241 -23.55 13.22 -7.64
C LEU A 241 -24.06 11.84 -8.07
N LEU A 242 -25.38 11.70 -8.20
CA LEU A 242 -25.99 10.46 -8.72
C LEU A 242 -25.59 10.20 -10.17
N ALA A 243 -25.62 11.21 -11.04
CA ALA A 243 -25.19 11.07 -12.43
C ALA A 243 -23.71 10.65 -12.54
N ILE A 244 -22.84 11.25 -11.70
CA ILE A 244 -21.42 10.87 -11.63
C ILE A 244 -21.27 9.40 -11.21
N VAL A 245 -22.01 8.94 -10.20
CA VAL A 245 -21.96 7.53 -9.76
C VAL A 245 -22.49 6.58 -10.82
N VAL A 246 -23.55 6.93 -11.54
CA VAL A 246 -24.02 6.15 -12.70
C VAL A 246 -22.92 6.01 -13.75
N ALA A 247 -22.17 7.08 -14.03
CA ALA A 247 -21.02 7.01 -14.93
C ALA A 247 -19.91 6.08 -14.38
N GLN A 248 -19.60 6.12 -13.08
CA GLN A 248 -18.64 5.19 -12.46
C GLN A 248 -19.07 3.72 -12.62
N LEU A 249 -20.35 3.43 -12.36
CA LEU A 249 -20.91 2.08 -12.48
C LEU A 249 -20.89 1.60 -13.94
N TRP A 250 -21.13 2.49 -14.90
CA TRP A 250 -21.02 2.17 -16.33
C TRP A 250 -19.59 1.79 -16.73
N VAL A 251 -18.59 2.55 -16.26
CA VAL A 251 -17.16 2.22 -16.48
C VAL A 251 -16.81 0.88 -15.83
N MET A 252 -17.26 0.63 -14.60
CA MET A 252 -17.06 -0.64 -13.92
C MET A 252 -17.70 -1.81 -14.68
N TRP A 253 -18.92 -1.63 -15.20
CA TRP A 253 -19.59 -2.63 -16.02
C TRP A 253 -18.80 -2.95 -17.30
N ARG A 254 -18.31 -1.93 -18.02
CA ARG A 254 -17.45 -2.10 -19.21
C ARG A 254 -16.15 -2.85 -18.90
N LEU A 255 -15.61 -2.66 -17.70
CA LEU A 255 -14.44 -3.36 -17.20
C LEU A 255 -14.78 -4.83 -16.92
N LEU A 256 -15.88 -5.12 -16.20
CA LEU A 256 -16.30 -6.49 -15.86
C LEU A 256 -16.69 -7.34 -17.08
N VAL A 257 -17.55 -6.82 -17.96
CA VAL A 257 -17.96 -7.48 -19.21
C VAL A 257 -16.80 -7.58 -20.20
N GLY A 258 -15.76 -6.78 -20.00
CA GLY A 258 -14.55 -6.82 -20.82
C GLY A 258 -13.48 -7.80 -20.42
N ILE A 259 -13.58 -8.31 -19.19
CA ILE A 259 -12.64 -9.26 -18.60
C ILE A 259 -13.17 -10.70 -18.75
N LEU A 260 -14.49 -10.87 -18.79
CA LEU A 260 -15.19 -12.11 -19.17
C LEU A 260 -15.18 -12.30 -20.69
#